data_AF-A0A2V6WS46-F1
#
_entry.id   AF-A0A2V6WS46-F1
#
_cell.length_a   1.000
_cell.length_b   1.000
_cell.length_c   1.000
_cell.angle_alpha   90.00
_cell.angle_beta   90.00
_cell.angle_gamma   90.00
#
_symmetry.space_group_name_H-M   'P 1'
#
loop_
_entity.id
_entity.type
_entity.pdbx_description
1 polymer ?
#
loop_
_entity_poly.entity_id
_entity_poly.type
_entity_poly.pdbx_seq_one_letter_code
_entity_poly.pdbx_strand_id
1 'polypeptide(L)'
;MPPEQAHLPRVAYVFQIHSHQRPTGLDEGILYGDPVRRMLPTVVHPNEVLDGAVLRGFMGRSVTTWATQNHPMIRALYAQHGRTLWFAGVVLTVAQATEPERVRSAFLTAGLVAQTFGADGAVFTKIGGGAPHVDMAQSASQCEALGVKTTVVVEDMSTDGSAEGMLLFDFPGVDAMVNVGSSQEPITLPAMERIVGADDLAPKLLGETRATYGGLCGAIEQVGATRVMAEVR
;
A
#
# COMPACT_ATOMS: atom_id res chain seq x y z
N MET A 1 -6.43 19.36 18.54
CA MET A 1 -5.43 19.98 17.64
C MET A 1 -4.93 21.26 18.31
N PRO A 2 -3.63 21.55 18.28
CA PRO A 2 -3.12 22.85 18.72
C PRO A 2 -3.73 23.98 17.86
N PRO A 3 -4.19 25.10 18.45
CA PRO A 3 -4.82 26.19 17.71
C PRO A 3 -3.99 26.73 16.55
N GLU A 4 -2.66 26.71 16.69
CA GLU A 4 -1.72 27.19 15.67
C GLU A 4 -1.77 26.39 14.35
N GLN A 5 -2.27 25.15 14.37
CA GLN A 5 -2.33 24.27 13.19
C GLN A 5 -3.73 24.19 12.57
N ALA A 6 -4.73 24.90 13.11
CA ALA A 6 -6.13 24.86 12.67
C ALA A 6 -6.37 25.31 11.23
N HIS A 7 -5.41 26.02 10.64
CA HIS A 7 -5.46 26.47 9.25
C HIS A 7 -4.96 25.42 8.24
N LEU A 8 -4.34 24.33 8.70
CA LEU A 8 -3.80 23.29 7.83
C LEU A 8 -4.83 22.18 7.59
N PRO A 9 -4.93 21.67 6.35
CA PRO A 9 -5.79 20.52 6.06
C PRO A 9 -5.31 19.29 6.82
N ARG A 10 -6.24 18.59 7.46
CA ARG A 10 -5.99 17.37 8.22
C ARG A 10 -5.95 16.19 7.26
N VAL A 11 -4.82 15.50 7.22
CA VAL A 11 -4.59 14.40 6.27
C VAL A 11 -4.38 13.10 7.02
N ALA A 12 -5.23 12.11 6.77
CA ALA A 12 -5.05 10.74 7.26
C ALA A 12 -4.33 9.88 6.23
N TYR A 13 -3.74 8.77 6.69
CA TYR A 13 -3.16 7.76 5.81
C TYR A 13 -3.84 6.42 6.04
N VAL A 14 -4.32 5.79 4.97
CA VAL A 14 -4.90 4.45 5.01
C VAL A 14 -3.93 3.48 4.34
N PHE A 15 -3.45 2.53 5.11
CA PHE A 15 -2.45 1.55 4.68
C PHE A 15 -3.04 0.15 4.72
N GLN A 16 -3.32 -0.42 3.54
CA GLN A 16 -3.79 -1.80 3.44
C GLN A 16 -2.60 -2.76 3.47
N ILE A 17 -2.39 -3.40 4.62
CA ILE A 17 -1.15 -4.12 4.97
C ILE A 17 -1.10 -5.57 4.47
N HIS A 18 -2.24 -6.16 4.10
CA HIS A 18 -2.31 -7.55 3.64
C HIS A 18 -3.59 -7.81 2.83
N SER A 19 -3.59 -8.90 2.05
CA SER A 19 -4.75 -9.36 1.28
C SER A 19 -5.19 -10.76 1.71
N HIS A 20 -6.47 -10.91 2.09
CA HIS A 20 -7.07 -12.22 2.39
C HIS A 20 -7.41 -13.05 1.15
N GLN A 21 -6.99 -12.63 -0.05
CA GLN A 21 -6.84 -13.56 -1.19
C GLN A 21 -5.97 -14.76 -0.81
N ARG A 22 -5.01 -14.54 0.11
CA ARG A 22 -4.41 -15.60 0.92
C ARG A 22 -4.56 -15.24 2.40
N PRO A 23 -5.43 -15.96 3.16
CA PRO A 23 -5.48 -15.81 4.61
C PRO A 23 -4.09 -16.05 5.22
N THR A 24 -3.70 -15.24 6.21
CA THR A 24 -2.44 -15.44 6.92
C THR A 24 -2.40 -16.81 7.61
N GLY A 25 -1.23 -17.43 7.77
CA GLY A 25 -1.05 -18.57 8.66
C GLY A 25 -1.39 -18.24 10.11
N LEU A 26 -1.51 -19.25 10.98
CA LEU A 26 -1.68 -19.01 12.42
C LEU A 26 -0.42 -18.35 13.02
N ASP A 27 0.76 -18.75 12.55
CA ASP A 27 2.05 -18.24 13.01
C ASP A 27 2.61 -17.14 12.09
N GLU A 28 1.78 -16.57 11.22
CA GLU A 28 2.19 -15.49 10.31
C GLU A 28 1.84 -14.13 10.92
N GLY A 29 2.70 -13.69 11.83
CA GLY A 29 2.60 -12.41 12.51
C GLY A 29 2.84 -11.24 11.55
N ILE A 30 1.80 -10.45 11.30
CA ILE A 30 1.87 -9.26 10.44
C ILE A 30 1.74 -7.98 11.25
N LEU A 31 0.83 -7.92 12.23
CA LEU A 31 0.58 -6.73 13.03
C LEU A 31 0.83 -7.05 14.51
N TYR A 32 1.81 -6.40 15.14
CA TYR A 32 2.29 -6.66 16.51
C TYR A 32 2.62 -8.14 16.79
N GLY A 33 3.04 -8.88 15.77
CA GLY A 33 3.31 -10.31 15.86
C GLY A 33 2.08 -11.22 15.70
N ASP A 34 0.88 -10.64 15.57
CA ASP A 34 -0.35 -11.39 15.39
C ASP A 34 -0.75 -11.53 13.90
N PRO A 35 -1.40 -12.64 13.53
CA PRO A 35 -1.99 -12.81 12.21
C PRO A 35 -3.20 -11.88 12.04
N VAL A 36 -3.27 -11.20 10.90
CA VAL A 36 -4.34 -10.22 10.60
C VAL A 36 -5.62 -10.86 10.05
N ARG A 37 -6.00 -12.05 10.51
CA ARG A 37 -7.24 -12.73 10.09
C ARG A 37 -8.46 -11.98 10.61
N ARG A 38 -9.43 -11.71 9.73
CA ARG A 38 -10.65 -10.95 10.07
C ARG A 38 -10.36 -9.60 10.74
N MET A 39 -9.18 -9.04 10.51
CA MET A 39 -8.78 -7.76 11.06
C MET A 39 -9.78 -6.68 10.59
N LEU A 40 -10.26 -5.89 11.55
CA LEU A 40 -11.01 -4.68 11.28
C LEU A 40 -10.04 -3.50 11.11
N PRO A 41 -10.44 -2.44 10.39
CA PRO A 41 -9.66 -1.21 10.32
C PRO A 41 -9.23 -0.74 11.70
N THR A 42 -7.93 -0.50 11.88
CA THR A 42 -7.33 -0.21 13.19
C THR A 42 -6.48 1.06 13.10
N VAL A 43 -6.69 1.99 14.03
CA VAL A 43 -5.86 3.19 14.13
C VAL A 43 -4.54 2.83 14.82
N VAL A 44 -3.44 3.27 14.24
CA VAL A 44 -2.11 3.21 14.85
C VAL A 44 -1.42 4.56 14.73
N HIS A 45 -0.51 4.84 15.66
CA HIS A 45 0.39 5.96 15.52
C HIS A 45 1.39 5.65 14.38
N PRO A 46 1.74 6.62 13.50
CA PRO A 46 2.60 6.34 12.36
C PRO A 46 3.99 5.80 12.77
N ASN A 47 4.53 6.22 13.92
CA ASN A 47 5.78 5.66 14.46
C ASN A 47 5.68 4.16 14.76
N GLU A 48 4.52 3.61 15.09
CA GLU A 48 4.41 2.17 15.35
C GLU A 48 4.74 1.37 14.09
N VAL A 49 4.32 1.86 12.91
CA VAL A 49 4.70 1.27 11.61
C VAL A 49 6.21 1.37 11.39
N LEU A 50 6.81 2.53 11.68
CA LEU A 50 8.25 2.77 11.52
C LEU A 50 9.09 1.94 12.50
N ASP A 51 8.58 1.69 13.70
CA ASP A 51 9.22 0.91 14.77
C ASP A 51 9.00 -0.61 14.62
N GLY A 52 8.30 -1.03 13.55
CA GLY A 52 8.18 -2.44 13.17
C GLY A 52 6.93 -3.15 13.67
N ALA A 53 5.88 -2.42 14.07
CA ALA A 53 4.58 -3.02 14.38
C ALA A 53 3.98 -3.77 13.18
N VAL A 54 4.32 -3.37 11.95
CA VAL A 54 3.85 -4.00 10.72
C VAL A 54 5.01 -4.70 10.02
N LEU A 55 4.88 -6.01 9.81
CA LEU A 55 5.80 -6.82 9.00
C LEU A 55 5.21 -7.09 7.61
N ARG A 56 6.07 -7.48 6.66
CA ARG A 56 5.61 -7.85 5.30
C ARG A 56 4.73 -9.10 5.36
N GLY A 57 3.56 -9.04 4.73
CA GLY A 57 2.76 -10.25 4.44
C GLY A 57 3.35 -11.07 3.29
N PHE A 58 2.94 -12.33 3.16
CA PHE A 58 3.49 -13.28 2.18
C PHE A 58 3.36 -12.83 0.71
N MET A 59 2.31 -12.08 0.34
CA MET A 59 2.01 -11.70 -1.06
C MET A 59 2.24 -10.21 -1.34
N GLY A 60 3.46 -9.74 -1.08
CA GLY A 60 3.77 -8.31 -0.99
C GLY A 60 4.17 -7.57 -2.26
N ARG A 61 4.16 -8.16 -3.47
CA ARG A 61 4.83 -7.56 -4.67
C ARG A 61 6.22 -7.00 -4.35
N SER A 62 7.06 -7.83 -3.73
CA SER A 62 8.42 -7.47 -3.32
C SER A 62 8.52 -6.38 -2.23
N VAL A 63 7.41 -5.98 -1.59
CA VAL A 63 7.46 -5.21 -0.32
C VAL A 63 8.28 -5.98 0.71
N THR A 64 9.20 -5.27 1.34
CA THR A 64 10.05 -5.79 2.42
C THR A 64 9.64 -5.17 3.74
N THR A 65 9.90 -5.87 4.85
CA THR A 65 9.74 -5.31 6.19
C THR A 65 10.58 -4.04 6.34
N TRP A 66 11.76 -4.00 5.71
CA TRP A 66 12.60 -2.80 5.66
C TRP A 66 11.87 -1.62 5.03
N ALA A 67 11.17 -1.82 3.90
CA ALA A 67 10.40 -0.77 3.24
C ALA A 67 9.23 -0.30 4.11
N THR A 68 8.56 -1.20 4.82
CA THR A 68 7.50 -0.87 5.79
C THR A 68 8.03 -0.07 6.97
N GLN A 69 9.20 -0.41 7.52
CA GLN A 69 9.83 0.37 8.61
C GLN A 69 10.45 1.68 8.10
N ASN A 70 10.75 1.78 6.81
CA ASN A 70 11.23 2.99 6.14
C ASN A 70 10.14 3.65 5.29
N HIS A 71 8.90 3.57 5.75
CA HIS A 71 7.71 3.85 4.96
C HIS A 71 7.75 5.22 4.24
N PRO A 72 7.85 5.26 2.91
CA PRO A 72 7.99 6.52 2.15
C PRO A 72 6.81 7.47 2.34
N MET A 73 5.57 6.96 2.28
CA MET A 73 4.37 7.79 2.52
C MET A 73 4.33 8.41 3.91
N ILE A 74 4.57 7.64 4.98
CA ILE A 74 4.61 8.17 6.35
C ILE A 74 5.71 9.23 6.49
N ARG A 75 6.91 8.96 5.96
CA ARG A 75 8.02 9.93 5.98
C ARG A 75 7.69 11.21 5.23
N ALA A 76 7.04 11.11 4.07
CA ALA A 76 6.62 12.27 3.27
C ALA A 76 5.53 13.09 4.00
N LEU A 77 4.55 12.43 4.61
CA LEU A 77 3.50 13.09 5.41
C LEU A 77 4.08 13.78 6.65
N TYR A 78 5.03 13.15 7.34
CA TYR A 78 5.77 13.80 8.43
C TYR A 78 6.57 15.01 7.97
N ALA A 79 7.24 14.94 6.81
CA ALA A 79 8.01 16.06 6.28
C ALA A 79 7.14 17.28 5.91
N GLN A 80 5.83 17.08 5.72
CA GLN A 80 4.84 18.11 5.42
C GLN A 80 3.97 18.51 6.62
N HIS A 81 4.00 17.71 7.69
CA HIS A 81 3.27 17.96 8.93
C HIS A 81 3.65 19.32 9.53
N GLY A 82 2.65 20.15 9.84
CA GLY A 82 2.85 21.50 10.37
C GLY A 82 3.31 22.54 9.34
N ARG A 83 3.45 22.17 8.06
CA ARG A 83 3.88 23.05 6.96
C ARG A 83 2.79 23.27 5.94
N THR A 84 2.29 22.18 5.36
CA THR A 84 1.27 22.20 4.30
C THR A 84 0.04 21.36 4.68
N LEU A 85 0.18 20.47 5.66
CA LEU A 85 -0.90 19.63 6.19
C LEU A 85 -0.67 19.32 7.66
N TRP A 86 -1.71 18.83 8.31
CA TRP A 86 -1.64 18.19 9.63
C TRP A 86 -1.82 16.69 9.46
N PHE A 87 -0.72 15.93 9.58
CA PHE A 87 -0.78 14.47 9.51
C PHE A 87 -1.49 13.88 10.73
N ALA A 88 -2.68 13.32 10.51
CA ALA A 88 -3.63 12.93 11.54
C ALA A 88 -3.35 11.58 12.20
N GLY A 89 -2.76 10.65 11.46
CA GLY A 89 -2.54 9.29 11.90
C GLY A 89 -2.70 8.29 10.76
N VAL A 90 -2.58 7.01 11.11
CA VAL A 90 -2.67 5.89 10.17
C VAL A 90 -3.85 5.00 10.53
N VAL A 91 -4.62 4.58 9.52
CA VAL A 91 -5.57 3.47 9.61
C VAL A 91 -4.99 2.28 8.86
N LEU A 92 -4.72 1.18 9.57
CA LEU A 92 -4.34 -0.09 8.97
C LEU A 92 -5.59 -0.85 8.53
N THR A 93 -5.57 -1.42 7.34
CA THR A 93 -6.66 -2.24 6.79
C THR A 93 -6.12 -3.51 6.12
N VAL A 94 -7.01 -4.44 5.77
CA VAL A 94 -6.69 -5.60 4.94
C VAL A 94 -7.71 -5.69 3.80
N ALA A 95 -7.30 -6.26 2.66
CA ALA A 95 -8.25 -6.62 1.61
C ALA A 95 -9.03 -7.86 2.07
N GLN A 96 -10.35 -7.76 2.07
CA GLN A 96 -11.26 -8.78 2.57
C GLN A 96 -11.57 -9.80 1.47
N ALA A 97 -11.92 -11.03 1.89
CA ALA A 97 -12.22 -12.10 0.94
C ALA A 97 -13.65 -12.03 0.40
N THR A 98 -14.60 -11.49 1.17
CA THR A 98 -16.01 -11.44 0.80
C THR A 98 -16.53 -10.01 0.70
N GLU A 99 -17.55 -9.81 -0.14
CA GLU A 99 -18.16 -8.50 -0.36
C GLU A 99 -18.79 -7.89 0.92
N PRO A 100 -19.50 -8.65 1.78
CA PRO A 100 -20.00 -8.10 3.05
C PRO A 100 -18.90 -7.64 4.01
N GLU A 101 -17.78 -8.37 4.06
CA GLU A 101 -16.63 -7.99 4.88
C GLU A 101 -15.96 -6.73 4.34
N ARG A 102 -15.83 -6.63 3.02
CA ARG A 102 -15.29 -5.45 2.33
C ARG A 102 -16.13 -4.22 2.58
N VAL A 103 -17.46 -4.32 2.40
CA VAL A 103 -18.41 -3.22 2.67
C VAL A 103 -18.26 -2.76 4.13
N ARG A 104 -18.25 -3.69 5.08
CA ARG A 104 -18.05 -3.38 6.51
C ARG A 104 -16.71 -2.67 6.75
N SER A 105 -15.63 -3.18 6.16
CA SER A 105 -14.29 -2.60 6.29
C SER A 105 -14.23 -1.18 5.72
N ALA A 106 -14.88 -0.92 4.57
CA ALA A 106 -14.94 0.39 3.95
C ALA A 106 -15.68 1.42 4.82
N PHE A 107 -16.86 1.06 5.36
CA PHE A 107 -17.61 1.93 6.28
C PHE A 107 -16.84 2.24 7.56
N LEU A 108 -16.19 1.24 8.18
CA LEU A 108 -15.39 1.44 9.38
C LEU A 108 -14.17 2.34 9.09
N THR A 109 -13.48 2.11 7.97
CA THR A 109 -12.35 2.95 7.54
C THR A 109 -12.78 4.40 7.36
N ALA A 110 -13.88 4.64 6.65
CA ALA A 110 -14.40 5.98 6.43
C ALA A 110 -14.83 6.68 7.73
N GLY A 111 -15.44 5.95 8.67
CA GLY A 111 -15.75 6.48 9.99
C GLY A 111 -14.50 6.87 10.80
N LEU A 112 -13.44 6.06 10.77
CA LEU A 112 -12.18 6.39 11.42
C LEU A 112 -11.53 7.63 10.80
N VAL A 113 -11.49 7.71 9.47
CA VAL A 113 -10.90 8.84 8.74
C VAL A 113 -11.71 10.13 8.96
N ALA A 114 -13.02 10.10 8.70
CA ALA A 114 -13.85 11.29 8.73
C ALA A 114 -14.23 11.74 10.15
N GLN A 115 -14.53 10.79 11.05
CA GLN A 115 -15.09 11.13 12.37
C GLN A 115 -14.05 11.05 13.49
N THR A 116 -13.20 10.01 13.48
CA THR A 116 -12.17 9.87 14.53
C THR A 116 -11.02 10.83 14.29
N PHE A 117 -10.52 10.91 13.06
CA PHE A 117 -9.48 11.86 12.71
C PHE A 117 -10.01 13.24 12.32
N GLY A 118 -11.28 13.38 11.91
CA GLY A 118 -11.78 14.65 11.41
C GLY A 118 -10.98 15.10 10.18
N ALA A 119 -10.58 14.16 9.31
CA ALA A 119 -9.68 14.44 8.21
C ALA A 119 -10.39 15.19 7.07
N ASP A 120 -9.70 16.17 6.49
CA ASP A 120 -10.12 16.86 5.26
C ASP A 120 -9.66 16.10 4.01
N GLY A 121 -8.59 15.30 4.14
CA GLY A 121 -8.11 14.42 3.09
C GLY A 121 -7.52 13.11 3.60
N ALA A 122 -7.44 12.12 2.72
CA ALA A 122 -6.86 10.82 3.03
C ALA A 122 -6.08 10.24 1.85
N VAL A 123 -4.88 9.76 2.13
CA VAL A 123 -4.05 9.05 1.14
C VAL A 123 -4.18 7.56 1.37
N PHE A 124 -4.34 6.79 0.29
CA PHE A 124 -4.50 5.35 0.35
C PHE A 124 -3.38 4.65 -0.42
N THR A 125 -2.88 3.59 0.19
CA THR A 125 -1.97 2.64 -0.47
C THR A 125 -2.36 1.24 -0.10
N LYS A 126 -1.92 0.28 -0.90
CA LYS A 126 -2.17 -1.13 -0.65
C LYS A 126 -1.00 -2.00 -1.03
N ILE A 127 -1.03 -3.22 -0.51
CA ILE A 127 -0.08 -4.28 -0.84
C ILE A 127 -0.81 -5.36 -1.64
N GLY A 128 -0.17 -5.86 -2.72
CA GLY A 128 -0.74 -6.86 -3.63
C GLY A 128 -1.66 -6.25 -4.68
N GLY A 129 -2.18 -7.02 -5.64
CA GLY A 129 -3.07 -6.54 -6.72
C GLY A 129 -4.37 -7.34 -6.83
N GLY A 130 -5.35 -6.86 -7.60
CA GLY A 130 -6.66 -7.52 -7.73
C GLY A 130 -7.64 -7.04 -6.66
N ALA A 131 -8.10 -7.92 -5.76
CA ALA A 131 -9.04 -7.54 -4.70
C ALA A 131 -8.58 -6.32 -3.86
N PRO A 132 -7.28 -6.18 -3.49
CA PRO A 132 -6.73 -4.97 -2.86
C PRO A 132 -7.12 -3.65 -3.54
N HIS A 133 -7.15 -3.58 -4.88
CA HIS A 133 -7.55 -2.37 -5.60
C HIS A 133 -9.00 -2.00 -5.29
N VAL A 134 -9.91 -2.97 -5.36
CA VAL A 134 -11.35 -2.73 -5.17
C VAL A 134 -11.64 -2.37 -3.72
N ASP A 135 -11.03 -3.06 -2.76
CA ASP A 135 -11.19 -2.77 -1.32
C ASP A 135 -10.71 -1.37 -0.94
N MET A 136 -9.53 -0.98 -1.45
CA MET A 136 -8.97 0.35 -1.26
C MET A 136 -9.88 1.42 -1.87
N ALA A 137 -10.31 1.22 -3.12
CA ALA A 137 -11.17 2.16 -3.83
C ALA A 137 -12.55 2.29 -3.20
N GLN A 138 -13.15 1.19 -2.73
CA GLN A 138 -14.42 1.22 -2.02
C GLN A 138 -14.29 2.00 -0.69
N SER A 139 -13.18 1.82 0.04
CA SER A 139 -12.91 2.58 1.26
C SER A 139 -12.70 4.07 0.98
N ALA A 140 -11.99 4.41 -0.10
CA ALA A 140 -11.81 5.79 -0.55
C ALA A 140 -13.15 6.43 -0.95
N SER A 141 -13.99 5.74 -1.72
CA SER A 141 -15.32 6.21 -2.10
C SER A 141 -16.22 6.47 -0.88
N GLN A 142 -16.15 5.63 0.15
CA GLN A 142 -16.88 5.89 1.41
C GLN A 142 -16.34 7.13 2.15
N CYS A 143 -15.04 7.43 2.04
CA CYS A 143 -14.48 8.66 2.60
C CYS A 143 -14.95 9.90 1.83
N GLU A 144 -14.98 9.84 0.48
CA GLU A 144 -15.53 10.90 -0.39
C GLU A 144 -17.00 11.19 -0.07
N ALA A 145 -17.80 10.14 0.15
CA ALA A 145 -19.21 10.27 0.53
C ALA A 145 -19.40 10.99 1.88
N LEU A 146 -18.37 11.02 2.73
CA LEU A 146 -18.33 11.75 4.00
C LEU A 146 -17.63 13.12 3.89
N GLY A 147 -17.29 13.57 2.68
CA GLY A 147 -16.67 14.86 2.42
C GLY A 147 -15.14 14.89 2.58
N VAL A 148 -14.48 13.73 2.69
CA VAL A 148 -13.02 13.63 2.80
C VAL A 148 -12.43 13.40 1.41
N LYS A 149 -11.57 14.31 0.95
CA LYS A 149 -10.89 14.16 -0.35
C LYS A 149 -9.86 13.04 -0.32
N THR A 150 -9.84 12.18 -1.31
CA THR A 150 -9.00 10.99 -1.32
C THR A 150 -7.98 11.03 -2.43
N THR A 151 -6.86 10.35 -2.23
CA THR A 151 -5.92 10.02 -3.29
C THR A 151 -5.49 8.59 -3.13
N VAL A 152 -5.54 7.80 -4.20
CA VAL A 152 -5.19 6.38 -4.17
C VAL A 152 -3.96 6.09 -5.01
N VAL A 153 -3.05 5.27 -4.47
CA VAL A 153 -1.89 4.77 -5.21
C VAL A 153 -2.25 3.41 -5.80
N VAL A 154 -2.23 3.33 -7.13
CA VAL A 154 -2.59 2.14 -7.90
C VAL A 154 -1.44 1.68 -8.77
N GLU A 155 -1.53 0.44 -9.24
CA GLU A 155 -0.72 -0.09 -10.34
C GLU A 155 -1.65 -0.45 -11.50
N ASP A 156 -1.10 -0.46 -12.71
CA ASP A 156 -1.73 -1.03 -13.88
C ASP A 156 -1.70 -2.57 -13.79
N MET A 157 -2.90 -3.15 -13.84
CA MET A 157 -3.18 -4.58 -13.75
C MET A 157 -3.49 -5.24 -15.09
N SER A 158 -3.48 -4.49 -16.19
CA SER A 158 -3.77 -5.01 -17.52
C SER A 158 -2.70 -6.03 -17.92
N THR A 159 -3.16 -7.14 -18.49
CA THR A 159 -2.29 -8.14 -19.13
C THR A 159 -2.20 -7.94 -20.65
N ASP A 160 -3.09 -7.12 -21.20
CA ASP A 160 -3.27 -6.87 -22.62
C ASP A 160 -3.13 -5.38 -22.99
N GLY A 161 -2.85 -4.51 -22.01
CA GLY A 161 -2.77 -3.06 -22.20
C GLY A 161 -4.12 -2.37 -22.40
N SER A 162 -5.25 -3.05 -22.17
CA SER A 162 -6.59 -2.46 -22.28
C SER A 162 -6.84 -1.45 -21.16
N ALA A 163 -7.57 -0.37 -21.46
CA ALA A 163 -7.92 0.64 -20.47
C ALA A 163 -8.79 0.08 -19.33
N GLU A 164 -9.68 -0.85 -19.67
CA GLU A 164 -10.51 -1.58 -18.72
C GLU A 164 -9.66 -2.51 -17.82
N GLY A 165 -8.59 -3.10 -18.35
CA GLY A 165 -7.65 -3.89 -17.57
C GLY A 165 -6.78 -3.05 -16.63
N MET A 166 -6.49 -1.79 -17.00
CA MET A 166 -5.68 -0.87 -16.19
C MET A 166 -6.40 -0.47 -14.90
N LEU A 167 -7.72 -0.21 -14.98
CA LEU A 167 -8.54 0.29 -13.87
C LEU A 167 -9.60 -0.75 -13.48
N LEU A 168 -9.35 -1.46 -12.38
CA LEU A 168 -10.28 -2.47 -11.84
C LEU A 168 -11.53 -1.87 -11.17
N PHE A 169 -11.68 -0.54 -11.15
CA PHE A 169 -12.79 0.15 -10.53
C PHE A 169 -13.05 1.51 -11.17
N ASP A 170 -14.30 1.97 -11.05
CA ASP A 170 -14.77 3.31 -11.39
C ASP A 170 -15.77 3.75 -10.31
N PHE A 171 -15.25 4.17 -9.15
CA PHE A 171 -16.08 4.64 -8.06
C PHE A 171 -16.22 6.17 -8.12
N PRO A 172 -17.45 6.71 -8.04
CA PRO A 172 -17.66 8.15 -7.99
C PRO A 172 -16.85 8.81 -6.87
N GLY A 173 -16.18 9.91 -7.20
CA GLY A 173 -15.36 10.72 -6.29
C GLY A 173 -13.90 10.24 -6.16
N VAL A 174 -13.56 9.02 -6.57
CA VAL A 174 -12.18 8.50 -6.50
C VAL A 174 -11.42 8.87 -7.77
N ASP A 175 -11.21 10.17 -7.99
CA ASP A 175 -10.67 10.72 -9.25
C ASP A 175 -9.19 11.16 -9.17
N ALA A 176 -8.63 11.29 -7.96
CA ALA A 176 -7.21 11.54 -7.76
C ALA A 176 -6.44 10.22 -7.59
N MET A 177 -5.84 9.75 -8.69
CA MET A 177 -5.13 8.47 -8.74
C MET A 177 -3.66 8.67 -9.13
N VAL A 178 -2.77 8.00 -8.41
CA VAL A 178 -1.33 7.93 -8.74
C VAL A 178 -1.01 6.53 -9.21
N ASN A 179 -0.69 6.37 -10.50
CA ASN A 179 -0.30 5.09 -11.07
C ASN A 179 1.22 4.89 -10.98
N VAL A 180 1.66 3.79 -10.36
CA VAL A 180 3.09 3.44 -10.22
C VAL A 180 3.66 2.68 -11.41
N GLY A 181 2.83 2.38 -12.43
CA GLY A 181 3.21 1.65 -13.64
C GLY A 181 2.58 0.26 -13.71
N SER A 182 2.92 -0.48 -14.77
CA SER A 182 2.42 -1.83 -15.02
C SER A 182 3.33 -2.90 -14.45
N SER A 183 2.74 -3.84 -13.73
CA SER A 183 3.46 -5.03 -13.24
C SER A 183 3.84 -6.01 -14.36
N GLN A 184 3.21 -5.89 -15.53
CA GLN A 184 3.39 -6.79 -16.66
C GLN A 184 4.38 -6.25 -17.70
N GLU A 185 4.78 -4.99 -17.56
CA GLU A 185 5.73 -4.37 -18.48
C GLU A 185 7.03 -5.18 -18.53
N PRO A 186 7.42 -5.70 -19.72
CA PRO A 186 8.52 -6.63 -19.86
C PRO A 186 9.86 -5.91 -19.73
N ILE A 187 10.82 -6.60 -19.13
CA ILE A 187 12.19 -6.10 -18.99
C ILE A 187 13.19 -7.21 -19.30
N THR A 188 14.36 -6.81 -19.74
CA THR A 188 15.50 -7.69 -19.95
C THR A 188 16.60 -7.31 -18.97
N LEU A 189 16.91 -8.22 -18.06
CA LEU A 189 18.01 -8.08 -17.12
C LEU A 189 19.29 -8.65 -17.76
N PRO A 190 20.44 -7.95 -17.67
CA PRO A 190 21.69 -8.46 -18.17
C PRO A 190 22.12 -9.72 -17.40
N ALA A 191 23.09 -10.46 -17.94
CA ALA A 191 23.71 -11.55 -17.20
C ALA A 191 24.34 -11.03 -15.89
N MET A 192 24.09 -11.72 -14.77
CA MET A 192 24.63 -11.32 -13.47
C MET A 192 26.08 -11.79 -13.34
N GLU A 193 27.01 -10.86 -13.09
CA GLU A 193 28.43 -11.18 -12.86
C GLU A 193 28.66 -11.97 -11.56
N ARG A 194 27.80 -11.73 -10.56
CA ARG A 194 27.88 -12.35 -9.24
C ARG A 194 26.49 -12.68 -8.73
N ILE A 195 26.33 -13.91 -8.24
CA ILE A 195 25.09 -14.41 -7.65
C ILE A 195 25.38 -14.71 -6.18
N VAL A 196 24.53 -14.19 -5.28
CA VAL A 196 24.65 -14.38 -3.83
C VAL A 196 23.39 -15.08 -3.34
N GLY A 197 23.54 -16.32 -2.90
CA GLY A 197 22.40 -17.21 -2.60
C GLY A 197 21.71 -17.73 -3.87
N ALA A 198 20.66 -18.53 -3.71
CA ALA A 198 19.87 -19.10 -4.83
C ALA A 198 20.68 -19.96 -5.81
N ASP A 199 21.46 -20.92 -5.28
CA ASP A 199 22.30 -21.83 -6.06
C ASP A 199 21.51 -22.62 -7.13
N ASP A 200 20.23 -22.87 -6.86
CA ASP A 200 19.27 -23.55 -7.75
C ASP A 200 18.80 -22.67 -8.92
N LEU A 201 18.82 -21.34 -8.76
CA LEU A 201 18.48 -20.38 -9.81
C LEU A 201 19.71 -19.83 -10.54
N ALA A 202 20.91 -20.09 -10.02
CA ALA A 202 22.15 -19.53 -10.54
C ALA A 202 22.35 -19.74 -12.05
N PRO A 203 22.10 -20.93 -12.64
CA PRO A 203 22.27 -21.15 -14.07
C PRO A 203 21.40 -20.24 -14.95
N LYS A 204 20.20 -19.84 -14.48
CA LYS A 204 19.31 -18.94 -15.22
C LYS A 204 19.81 -17.49 -15.19
N LEU A 205 20.38 -17.07 -14.07
CA LEU A 205 20.82 -15.69 -13.83
C LEU A 205 22.20 -15.37 -14.43
N LEU A 206 22.98 -16.39 -14.79
CA LEU A 206 24.26 -16.24 -15.52
C LEU A 206 24.07 -15.89 -17.01
N GLY A 207 22.84 -15.92 -17.51
CA GLY A 207 22.47 -15.46 -18.84
C GLY A 207 21.51 -14.26 -18.79
N GLU A 208 21.20 -13.72 -19.96
CA GLU A 208 20.14 -12.72 -20.09
C GLU A 208 18.82 -13.28 -19.55
N THR A 209 18.19 -12.56 -18.63
CA THR A 209 16.96 -12.99 -17.99
C THR A 209 15.82 -12.06 -18.37
N ARG A 210 14.76 -12.62 -18.98
CA ARG A 210 13.50 -11.89 -19.19
C ARG A 210 12.66 -11.93 -17.93
N ALA A 211 12.19 -10.78 -17.50
CA ALA A 211 11.32 -10.61 -16.34
C ALA A 211 10.24 -9.55 -16.65
N THR A 212 9.42 -9.24 -15.65
CA THR A 212 8.53 -8.08 -15.69
C THR A 212 8.85 -7.17 -14.50
N TYR A 213 8.44 -5.90 -14.57
CA TYR A 213 8.63 -4.98 -13.45
C TYR A 213 7.98 -5.47 -12.14
N GLY A 214 6.92 -6.26 -12.21
CA GLY A 214 6.31 -6.86 -11.01
C GLY A 214 7.22 -7.83 -10.24
N GLY A 215 8.25 -8.38 -10.89
CA GLY A 215 9.28 -9.21 -10.26
C GLY A 215 10.42 -8.41 -9.65
N LEU A 216 10.55 -7.12 -9.95
CA LEU A 216 11.62 -6.26 -9.46
C LEU A 216 11.24 -5.57 -8.15
N CYS A 217 12.08 -5.75 -7.13
CA CYS A 217 11.94 -5.02 -5.87
C CYS A 217 12.02 -3.51 -6.11
N GLY A 218 11.04 -2.76 -5.60
CA GLY A 218 10.97 -1.31 -5.70
C GLY A 218 10.48 -0.77 -7.04
N ALA A 219 10.35 -1.56 -8.11
CA ALA A 219 9.99 -1.00 -9.42
C ALA A 219 8.57 -0.40 -9.46
N ILE A 220 7.60 -1.13 -8.93
CA ILE A 220 6.17 -0.77 -8.96
C ILE A 220 5.53 -0.93 -7.57
N GLU A 221 6.32 -0.62 -6.55
CA GLU A 221 5.89 -0.77 -5.17
C GLU A 221 4.91 0.36 -4.79
N GLN A 222 3.76 0.00 -4.23
CA GLN A 222 2.60 0.86 -4.02
C GLN A 222 2.56 1.55 -2.64
N VAL A 223 3.45 1.18 -1.73
CA VAL A 223 3.78 1.95 -0.51
C VAL A 223 4.83 3.05 -0.77
N GLY A 224 5.30 3.18 -2.02
CA GLY A 224 6.18 4.24 -2.51
C GLY A 224 7.67 3.93 -2.40
N ALA A 225 8.04 2.65 -2.21
CA ALA A 225 9.44 2.22 -2.00
C ALA A 225 10.27 2.14 -3.29
N THR A 226 10.17 3.14 -4.16
CA THR A 226 10.76 3.12 -5.51
C THR A 226 12.26 3.38 -5.57
N ARG A 227 12.88 3.73 -4.44
CA ARG A 227 14.32 3.99 -4.31
C ARG A 227 15.08 2.92 -3.53
N VAL A 228 14.48 1.75 -3.28
CA VAL A 228 15.19 0.63 -2.64
C VAL A 228 16.12 0.00 -3.67
N MET A 229 17.27 0.62 -3.85
CA MET A 229 18.40 0.05 -4.56
C MET A 229 19.27 -0.69 -3.55
N ALA A 230 19.93 -1.77 -3.97
CA ALA A 230 20.96 -2.38 -3.16
C ALA A 230 22.04 -1.33 -2.84
N GLU A 231 22.09 -0.86 -1.60
CA GLU A 231 23.20 -0.03 -1.13
C GLU A 231 24.35 -0.99 -0.85
N VAL A 232 25.22 -1.20 -1.85
CA VAL A 232 26.50 -1.87 -1.64
C VAL A 232 27.39 -0.87 -0.91
N ARG A 233 27.51 -1.03 0.41
CA ARG A 233 28.53 -0.33 1.20
C ARG A 233 29.88 -1.01 1.06
#